data_AF-A0A1C6AHQ4-F1
#
_entry.id   AF-A0A1C6AHQ4-F1
#
_cell.length_a   1.000
_cell.length_b   1.000
_cell.length_c   1.000
_cell.angle_alpha   90.00
_cell.angle_beta   90.00
_cell.angle_gamma   90.00
#
_symmetry.space_group_name_H-M   'P 1'
#
loop_
_entity.id
_entity.type
_entity.pdbx_description
1 polymer ?
#
loop_
_entity_poly.entity_id
_entity_poly.type
_entity_poly.pdbx_seq_one_letter_code
_entity_poly.pdbx_strand_id
1 'polypeptide(L)'
;MKGYKVFNSDWTCRGYQYEIGKTYEIAENPQCCKVGFHFCERLADCFNYYSFNTNNKVAEIEAIGEIDFDDTNSKRCTNKIVILKELKWSEVLDMCNSGKGNSGNRNSGNDNSGNRNSGNRNSGYYNSGNYNSGHYNSGYYNSGDHNSGYCNTNSPKVRMFNHETEFNFTDKSIVRFNEILFNCPQSYKYSDFIDKSKMSEEEIMEHPECETIGGYIKTIIVEADKQKWWDEDVSDDDKEFIKSLPYFDADIFYECVGVRV
;
A
#
# COMPACT_ATOMS: atom_id res chain seq x y z
N MET A 1 1.74 23.88 -10.63
CA MET A 1 2.37 22.74 -9.91
C MET A 1 2.63 21.62 -10.90
N LYS A 2 3.86 21.09 -10.97
CA LYS A 2 4.19 19.96 -11.84
C LYS A 2 3.75 18.63 -11.24
N GLY A 3 3.45 17.66 -12.10
CA GLY A 3 3.15 16.30 -11.69
C GLY A 3 3.12 15.35 -12.89
N TYR A 4 2.56 14.17 -12.67
CA TYR A 4 2.47 13.11 -13.65
C TYR A 4 1.06 12.58 -13.77
N LYS A 5 0.68 12.20 -14.99
CA LYS A 5 -0.61 11.58 -15.28
C LYS A 5 -0.42 10.42 -16.25
N VAL A 6 -1.14 9.34 -15.98
CA VAL A 6 -1.25 8.18 -16.87
C VAL A 6 -2.62 8.20 -17.54
N PHE A 7 -2.66 7.81 -18.81
CA PHE A 7 -3.83 7.73 -19.65
C PHE A 7 -3.89 6.35 -20.30
N ASN A 8 -5.06 6.02 -20.85
CA ASN A 8 -5.23 4.87 -21.72
C ASN A 8 -4.35 5.01 -22.98
N SER A 9 -4.20 3.91 -23.73
CA SER A 9 -3.36 3.88 -24.94
C SER A 9 -3.77 4.87 -26.02
N ASP A 10 -5.04 5.29 -26.00
CA ASP A 10 -5.66 6.25 -26.91
C ASP A 10 -5.68 7.68 -26.35
N TRP A 11 -4.92 7.99 -25.29
CA TRP A 11 -4.90 9.28 -24.60
C TRP A 11 -6.22 9.65 -23.88
N THR A 12 -7.11 8.70 -23.64
CA THR A 12 -8.33 8.98 -22.86
C THR A 12 -8.14 8.83 -21.35
N CYS A 13 -8.90 9.62 -20.59
CA CYS A 13 -9.08 9.45 -19.14
C CYS A 13 -10.40 10.09 -18.69
N ARG A 14 -11.26 9.31 -17.98
CA ARG A 14 -12.55 9.76 -17.41
C ARG A 14 -13.41 10.61 -18.38
N GLY A 15 -13.58 10.15 -19.62
CA GLY A 15 -14.44 10.81 -20.62
C GLY A 15 -13.81 11.98 -21.37
N TYR A 16 -12.55 12.30 -21.11
CA TYR A 16 -11.79 13.30 -21.85
C TYR A 16 -10.78 12.65 -22.79
N GLN A 17 -10.61 13.27 -23.96
CA GLN A 17 -9.54 12.99 -24.93
C GLN A 17 -8.43 14.03 -24.76
N TYR A 18 -7.23 13.60 -24.39
CA TYR A 18 -6.10 14.49 -24.15
C TYR A 18 -5.15 14.54 -25.33
N GLU A 19 -4.44 15.67 -25.45
CA GLU A 19 -3.38 15.88 -26.43
C GLU A 19 -2.22 16.64 -25.78
N ILE A 20 -1.00 16.35 -26.22
CA ILE A 20 0.20 17.07 -25.79
C ILE A 20 0.12 18.56 -26.17
N GLY A 21 0.51 19.43 -25.25
CA GLY A 21 0.50 20.88 -25.40
C GLY A 21 -0.86 21.55 -25.17
N LYS A 22 -1.93 20.78 -24.93
CA LYS A 22 -3.27 21.34 -24.69
C LYS A 22 -3.51 21.62 -23.21
N THR A 23 -4.40 22.59 -22.98
CA THR A 23 -4.93 22.96 -21.67
C THR A 23 -6.39 22.53 -21.57
N TYR A 24 -6.77 21.98 -20.43
CA TYR A 24 -8.14 21.55 -20.13
C TYR A 24 -8.59 22.21 -18.83
N GLU A 25 -9.86 22.61 -18.79
CA GLU A 25 -10.46 23.32 -17.68
C GLU A 25 -11.88 22.81 -17.43
N ILE A 26 -12.26 22.72 -16.16
CA ILE A 26 -13.64 22.51 -15.72
C ILE A 26 -14.05 23.65 -14.79
N ALA A 27 -15.34 23.95 -14.74
CA ALA A 27 -15.85 25.06 -13.94
C ALA A 27 -16.00 24.68 -12.46
N GLU A 28 -16.19 23.40 -12.16
CA GLU A 28 -16.35 22.90 -10.81
C GLU A 28 -15.04 22.95 -10.02
N ASN A 29 -15.16 23.22 -8.72
CA ASN A 29 -14.04 23.14 -7.81
C ASN A 29 -13.53 21.69 -7.76
N PRO A 30 -12.20 21.49 -7.79
CA PRO A 30 -11.63 20.16 -7.76
C PRO A 30 -11.91 19.50 -6.42
N GLN A 31 -12.22 18.19 -6.45
CA GLN A 31 -12.36 17.37 -5.25
C GLN A 31 -11.67 16.03 -5.48
N CYS A 32 -10.61 15.76 -4.72
CA CYS A 32 -9.79 14.59 -4.90
C CYS A 32 -10.67 13.33 -4.81
N CYS A 33 -10.35 12.36 -5.67
CA CYS A 33 -11.14 11.15 -5.92
C CYS A 33 -12.53 11.34 -6.56
N LYS A 34 -13.14 12.53 -6.51
CA LYS A 34 -14.49 12.78 -7.07
C LYS A 34 -14.44 13.53 -8.40
N VAL A 35 -14.08 14.82 -8.39
CA VAL A 35 -14.17 15.75 -9.52
C VAL A 35 -12.81 16.40 -9.80
N GLY A 36 -12.54 16.71 -11.06
CA GLY A 36 -11.28 17.32 -11.50
C GLY A 36 -10.36 16.36 -12.25
N PHE A 37 -9.26 16.91 -12.74
CA PHE A 37 -8.21 16.19 -13.43
C PHE A 37 -7.24 15.59 -12.43
N HIS A 38 -7.36 14.29 -12.15
CA HIS A 38 -6.47 13.59 -11.22
C HIS A 38 -5.07 13.37 -11.81
N PHE A 39 -4.05 13.61 -11.00
CA PHE A 39 -2.63 13.38 -11.29
C PHE A 39 -1.89 12.99 -9.99
N CYS A 40 -0.62 12.62 -10.07
CA CYS A 40 0.21 12.36 -8.89
C CYS A 40 1.50 13.20 -8.93
N GLU A 41 2.02 13.59 -7.78
CA GLU A 41 3.33 14.25 -7.70
C GLU A 41 4.46 13.26 -8.01
N ARG A 42 4.33 12.01 -7.56
CA ARG A 42 5.28 10.93 -7.83
C ARG A 42 4.75 10.05 -8.96
N LEU A 43 5.53 9.88 -10.02
CA LEU A 43 5.13 9.06 -11.17
C LEU A 43 4.78 7.62 -10.78
N ALA A 44 5.55 7.02 -9.88
CA ALA A 44 5.31 5.66 -9.41
C ALA A 44 3.92 5.48 -8.79
N ASP A 45 3.33 6.52 -8.21
CA ASP A 45 2.03 6.47 -7.55
C ASP A 45 0.87 6.50 -8.54
N CYS A 46 1.07 7.02 -9.76
CA CYS A 46 0.06 6.90 -10.82
C CYS A 46 -0.28 5.43 -11.09
N PHE A 47 0.70 4.53 -10.93
CA PHE A 47 0.54 3.10 -11.13
C PHE A 47 -0.13 2.36 -9.95
N ASN A 48 -0.65 3.09 -8.96
CA ASN A 48 -1.67 2.56 -8.05
C ASN A 48 -3.07 2.55 -8.70
N TYR A 49 -3.29 3.39 -9.71
CA TYR A 49 -4.58 3.55 -10.40
C TYR A 49 -4.57 3.01 -11.83
N TYR A 50 -3.39 2.78 -12.39
CA TYR A 50 -3.17 2.20 -13.71
C TYR A 50 -2.19 1.04 -13.61
N SER A 51 -2.41 0.00 -14.42
CA SER A 51 -1.42 -1.08 -14.56
C SER A 51 -0.10 -0.52 -15.11
N PHE A 52 1.04 -1.02 -14.63
CA PHE A 52 2.34 -0.68 -15.18
C PHE A 52 2.53 -1.40 -16.52
N ASN A 53 2.03 -0.79 -17.60
CA ASN A 53 1.91 -1.39 -18.93
C ASN A 53 2.39 -0.40 -20.00
N THR A 54 3.28 -0.87 -20.89
CA THR A 54 3.88 -0.07 -21.96
C THR A 54 2.88 0.51 -22.96
N ASN A 55 1.67 -0.03 -23.02
CA ASN A 55 0.59 0.49 -23.86
C ASN A 55 -0.01 1.79 -23.31
N ASN A 56 0.11 2.05 -22.00
CA ASN A 56 -0.40 3.28 -21.42
C ASN A 56 0.42 4.49 -21.89
N LYS A 57 -0.25 5.64 -21.93
CA LYS A 57 0.39 6.93 -22.18
C LYS A 57 0.73 7.59 -20.86
N VAL A 58 1.95 8.09 -20.72
CA VAL A 58 2.44 8.70 -19.48
C VAL A 58 2.92 10.10 -19.82
N ALA A 59 2.45 11.10 -19.09
CA ALA A 59 2.83 12.49 -19.34
C ALA A 59 3.30 13.20 -18.09
N GLU A 60 4.25 14.12 -18.29
CA GLU A 60 4.46 15.24 -17.37
C GLU A 60 3.34 16.26 -17.62
N ILE A 61 2.75 16.78 -16.54
CA ILE A 61 1.66 17.74 -16.59
C ILE A 61 1.98 18.94 -15.71
N GLU A 62 1.25 20.02 -15.93
CA GLU A 62 1.22 21.16 -15.02
C GLU A 62 -0.22 21.47 -14.61
N ALA A 63 -0.50 21.41 -13.32
CA ALA A 63 -1.72 21.92 -12.72
C ALA A 63 -1.58 23.43 -12.54
N ILE A 64 -2.44 24.20 -13.22
CA ILE A 64 -2.42 25.68 -13.25
C ILE A 64 -3.70 26.29 -12.66
N GLY A 65 -4.60 25.46 -12.15
CA GLY A 65 -5.84 25.87 -11.47
C GLY A 65 -5.74 25.67 -9.96
N GLU A 66 -6.90 25.61 -9.32
CA GLU A 66 -7.02 25.19 -7.93
C GLU A 66 -6.63 23.72 -7.79
N ILE A 67 -6.08 23.34 -6.64
CA ILE A 67 -5.62 21.98 -6.37
C ILE A 67 -6.24 21.50 -5.08
N ASP A 68 -6.86 20.32 -5.14
CA ASP A 68 -7.38 19.60 -3.97
C ASP A 68 -6.64 18.27 -3.82
N PHE A 69 -6.46 17.82 -2.58
CA PHE A 69 -5.68 16.63 -2.26
C PHE A 69 -6.17 15.92 -1.00
N ASP A 70 -5.86 14.63 -0.91
CA ASP A 70 -5.96 13.89 0.35
C ASP A 70 -4.55 13.79 0.96
N ASP A 71 -4.43 13.92 2.28
CA ASP A 71 -3.15 13.90 3.01
C ASP A 71 -2.48 12.51 3.02
N THR A 72 -3.07 11.51 2.34
CA THR A 72 -2.68 10.11 2.50
C THR A 72 -1.67 9.63 1.47
N ASN A 73 -1.56 10.31 0.32
CA ASN A 73 -0.66 9.92 -0.76
C ASN A 73 -0.31 11.12 -1.67
N SER A 74 0.40 10.89 -2.79
CA SER A 74 0.80 11.95 -3.72
C SER A 74 -0.24 12.31 -4.78
N LYS A 75 -1.45 11.72 -4.73
CA LYS A 75 -2.55 12.01 -5.65
C LYS A 75 -3.12 13.38 -5.35
N ARG A 76 -3.37 14.11 -6.44
CA ARG A 76 -3.94 15.45 -6.46
C ARG A 76 -5.03 15.49 -7.51
N CYS A 77 -5.91 16.48 -7.45
CA CYS A 77 -6.70 16.88 -8.61
C CYS A 77 -6.70 18.39 -8.78
N THR A 78 -6.89 18.82 -10.02
CA THR A 78 -6.98 20.24 -10.40
C THR A 78 -8.20 20.46 -11.27
N ASN A 79 -8.77 21.67 -11.23
CA ASN A 79 -9.79 22.07 -12.21
C ASN A 79 -9.18 22.56 -13.53
N LYS A 80 -7.87 22.84 -13.58
CA LYS A 80 -7.17 23.28 -14.80
C LYS A 80 -5.79 22.64 -14.95
N ILE A 81 -5.57 21.97 -16.08
CA ILE A 81 -4.38 21.16 -16.34
C ILE A 81 -3.81 21.41 -17.74
N VAL A 82 -2.48 21.42 -17.86
CA VAL A 82 -1.75 21.43 -19.13
C VAL A 82 -1.01 20.10 -19.28
N ILE A 83 -1.13 19.46 -20.44
CA ILE A 83 -0.38 18.24 -20.75
C ILE A 83 0.94 18.65 -21.43
N LEU A 84 2.07 18.54 -20.73
CA LEU A 84 3.32 19.15 -21.20
C LEU A 84 4.04 18.29 -22.24
N LYS A 85 4.32 17.02 -21.92
CA LYS A 85 5.01 16.08 -22.81
C LYS A 85 4.70 14.63 -22.46
N GLU A 86 4.77 13.75 -23.44
CA GLU A 86 4.80 12.30 -23.22
C GLU A 86 6.19 11.91 -22.71
N LEU A 87 6.25 11.06 -21.68
CA LEU A 87 7.48 10.45 -21.20
C LEU A 87 7.76 9.17 -21.98
N LYS A 88 9.02 8.95 -22.34
CA LYS A 88 9.48 7.66 -22.88
C LYS A 88 9.48 6.63 -21.76
N TRP A 89 9.23 5.37 -22.11
CA TRP A 89 9.26 4.28 -21.13
C TRP A 89 10.61 4.09 -20.44
N SER A 90 11.73 4.47 -21.07
CA SER A 90 13.02 4.53 -20.39
C SER A 90 13.02 5.54 -19.23
N GLU A 91 12.44 6.73 -19.43
CA GLU A 91 12.29 7.74 -18.36
C GLU A 91 11.34 7.22 -17.27
N VAL A 92 10.24 6.57 -17.65
CA VAL A 92 9.29 5.97 -16.70
C VAL A 92 9.96 4.91 -15.83
N LEU A 93 10.77 4.02 -16.43
CA LEU A 93 11.50 2.99 -15.70
C LEU A 93 12.51 3.59 -14.72
N ASP A 94 13.27 4.59 -15.15
CA ASP A 94 14.27 5.26 -14.30
C ASP A 94 13.62 5.99 -13.11
N MET A 95 12.42 6.55 -13.30
CA MET A 95 11.71 7.28 -12.26
C MET A 95 10.90 6.39 -11.31
N CYS A 96 10.49 5.20 -11.76
CA CYS A 96 9.70 4.27 -10.97
C CYS A 96 10.55 3.23 -10.22
N ASN A 97 11.86 3.20 -10.45
CA ASN A 97 12.79 2.30 -9.78
C ASN A 97 13.96 3.10 -9.18
N SER A 98 14.64 2.53 -8.18
CA SER A 98 15.87 3.09 -7.62
C SER A 98 17.03 2.17 -7.96
N GLY A 99 18.05 2.70 -8.65
CA GLY A 99 19.17 1.92 -9.19
C GLY A 99 19.07 1.72 -10.71
N LYS A 100 19.89 0.84 -11.28
CA LYS A 100 20.07 0.70 -12.74
C LYS A 100 19.61 -0.65 -13.26
N GLY A 101 19.21 -0.71 -14.52
CA GLY A 101 18.92 -1.97 -15.22
C GLY A 101 17.64 -2.67 -14.73
N ASN A 102 16.77 -1.98 -13.99
CA ASN A 102 15.52 -2.56 -13.52
C ASN A 102 14.47 -2.54 -14.64
N SER A 103 13.71 -3.63 -14.75
CA SER A 103 12.47 -3.68 -15.54
C SER A 103 11.28 -3.89 -14.62
N GLY A 104 10.13 -3.31 -14.98
CA GLY A 104 8.94 -3.25 -14.13
C GLY A 104 8.95 -2.05 -13.17
N ASN A 105 8.32 -2.19 -12.01
CA ASN A 105 7.92 -1.08 -11.15
C ASN A 105 8.36 -1.27 -9.69
N ARG A 106 8.79 -0.18 -9.04
CA ARG A 106 9.12 -0.10 -7.61
C ARG A 106 10.22 -1.06 -7.17
N ASN A 107 11.16 -1.39 -8.04
CA ASN A 107 12.37 -2.11 -7.63
C ASN A 107 13.37 -1.15 -6.98
N SER A 108 14.10 -1.66 -5.99
CA SER A 108 15.23 -0.98 -5.34
C SER A 108 16.48 -1.83 -5.48
N GLY A 109 17.56 -1.24 -5.99
CA GLY A 109 18.81 -1.93 -6.34
C GLY A 109 18.96 -2.08 -7.86
N ASN A 110 19.75 -3.04 -8.34
CA ASN A 110 20.13 -3.11 -9.75
C ASN A 110 19.72 -4.41 -10.43
N ASP A 111 19.47 -4.35 -11.74
CA ASP A 111 19.23 -5.48 -12.62
C ASP A 111 18.05 -6.38 -12.19
N ASN A 112 17.05 -5.83 -11.49
CA ASN A 112 15.86 -6.59 -11.12
C ASN A 112 14.87 -6.64 -12.29
N SER A 113 14.16 -7.76 -12.44
CA SER A 113 13.07 -7.91 -13.40
C SER A 113 11.77 -8.26 -12.68
N GLY A 114 10.69 -7.56 -13.02
CA GLY A 114 9.40 -7.68 -12.34
C GLY A 114 9.16 -6.50 -11.39
N ASN A 115 8.42 -6.71 -10.30
CA ASN A 115 7.95 -5.58 -9.47
C ASN A 115 8.30 -5.74 -8.00
N ARG A 116 8.60 -4.62 -7.35
CA ARG A 116 8.75 -4.51 -5.89
C ARG A 116 9.84 -5.43 -5.32
N ASN A 117 10.89 -5.70 -6.09
CA ASN A 117 12.07 -6.39 -5.59
C ASN A 117 13.03 -5.40 -4.90
N SER A 118 13.72 -5.87 -3.85
CA SER A 118 14.75 -5.13 -3.13
C SER A 118 16.06 -5.90 -3.15
N GLY A 119 17.15 -5.23 -3.56
CA GLY A 119 18.47 -5.82 -3.79
C GLY A 119 18.76 -5.97 -5.29
N ASN A 120 19.57 -6.94 -5.70
CA ASN A 120 20.08 -7.00 -7.08
C ASN A 120 19.78 -8.33 -7.77
N ARG A 121 19.54 -8.25 -9.08
CA ARG A 121 19.41 -9.41 -9.98
C ARG A 121 18.32 -10.39 -9.55
N ASN A 122 17.25 -9.88 -8.94
CA ASN A 122 16.07 -10.69 -8.67
C ASN A 122 15.12 -10.70 -9.87
N SER A 123 14.45 -11.82 -10.09
CA SER A 123 13.41 -11.96 -11.11
C SER A 123 12.10 -12.41 -10.45
N GLY A 124 11.03 -11.65 -10.67
CA GLY A 124 9.69 -11.92 -10.15
C GLY A 124 9.16 -10.78 -9.28
N TYR A 125 8.54 -11.11 -8.15
CA TYR A 125 7.80 -10.13 -7.34
C TYR A 125 8.16 -10.23 -5.87
N TYR A 126 8.31 -9.08 -5.21
CA TYR A 126 8.48 -9.01 -3.75
C TYR A 126 9.67 -9.82 -3.21
N ASN A 127 10.73 -10.00 -4.00
CA ASN A 127 11.95 -10.61 -3.49
C ASN A 127 12.80 -9.59 -2.72
N SER A 128 13.43 -10.03 -1.64
CA SER A 128 14.41 -9.27 -0.87
C SER A 128 15.75 -10.01 -0.85
N GLY A 129 16.85 -9.32 -1.12
CA GLY A 129 18.18 -9.91 -1.23
C GLY A 129 18.63 -9.99 -2.68
N ASN A 130 19.40 -11.01 -3.08
CA ASN A 130 20.03 -11.01 -4.40
C ASN A 130 19.92 -12.36 -5.13
N TYR A 131 19.83 -12.31 -6.45
CA TYR A 131 19.81 -13.50 -7.31
C TYR A 131 18.65 -14.47 -7.04
N ASN A 132 17.52 -13.98 -6.53
CA ASN A 132 16.33 -14.82 -6.36
C ASN A 132 15.50 -14.83 -7.64
N SER A 133 14.96 -16.00 -8.00
CA SER A 133 13.97 -16.16 -9.06
C SER A 133 12.68 -16.76 -8.51
N GLY A 134 11.55 -16.15 -8.81
CA GLY A 134 10.24 -16.49 -8.25
C GLY A 134 9.68 -15.33 -7.43
N HIS A 135 8.82 -15.62 -6.46
CA HIS A 135 8.07 -14.61 -5.73
C HIS A 135 8.25 -14.73 -4.22
N TYR A 136 8.25 -13.59 -3.52
CA TYR A 136 8.27 -13.53 -2.06
C TYR A 136 9.48 -14.23 -1.41
N ASN A 137 10.63 -14.29 -2.09
CA ASN A 137 11.84 -14.87 -1.51
C ASN A 137 12.63 -13.82 -0.71
N SER A 138 13.26 -14.25 0.37
CA SER A 138 14.20 -13.47 1.17
C SER A 138 15.55 -14.19 1.24
N GLY A 139 16.65 -13.51 0.93
CA GLY A 139 18.01 -14.06 0.98
C GLY A 139 18.65 -14.14 -0.40
N TYR A 140 19.36 -15.25 -0.70
CA TYR A 140 20.23 -15.31 -1.87
C TYR A 140 20.07 -16.62 -2.66
N TYR A 141 20.07 -16.51 -3.99
CA TYR A 141 20.09 -17.66 -4.89
C TYR A 141 18.92 -18.64 -4.69
N ASN A 142 17.74 -18.16 -4.27
CA ASN A 142 16.56 -19.00 -4.20
C ASN A 142 15.85 -19.06 -5.55
N SER A 143 15.44 -20.25 -5.98
CA SER A 143 14.68 -20.50 -7.20
C SER A 143 13.38 -21.23 -6.86
N GLY A 144 12.35 -20.49 -6.47
CA GLY A 144 11.07 -20.97 -5.96
C GLY A 144 10.25 -19.81 -5.39
N ASP A 145 9.19 -20.09 -4.66
CA ASP A 145 8.37 -19.04 -4.03
C ASP A 145 8.42 -19.15 -2.50
N HIS A 146 8.30 -18.01 -1.81
CA HIS A 146 8.23 -17.92 -0.34
C HIS A 146 9.45 -18.45 0.43
N ASN A 147 10.61 -18.59 -0.23
CA ASN A 147 11.81 -19.06 0.46
C ASN A 147 12.43 -18.00 1.34
N SER A 148 13.01 -18.43 2.46
CA SER A 148 13.92 -17.61 3.27
C SER A 148 15.24 -18.36 3.45
N GLY A 149 16.36 -17.73 3.08
CA GLY A 149 17.70 -18.32 3.21
C GLY A 149 18.49 -18.33 1.92
N TYR A 150 19.28 -19.39 1.72
CA TYR A 150 20.30 -19.48 0.66
C TYR A 150 20.13 -20.76 -0.15
N CYS A 151 20.13 -20.65 -1.48
CA CYS A 151 20.15 -21.79 -2.40
C CYS A 151 18.95 -22.77 -2.29
N ASN A 152 17.76 -22.28 -1.95
CA ASN A 152 16.55 -23.11 -1.93
C ASN A 152 15.92 -23.21 -3.32
N THR A 153 15.47 -24.40 -3.70
CA THR A 153 14.87 -24.63 -5.03
C THR A 153 13.43 -25.15 -4.98
N ASN A 154 12.94 -25.52 -3.80
CA ASN A 154 11.54 -25.88 -3.56
C ASN A 154 10.82 -24.71 -2.89
N SER A 155 9.49 -24.72 -2.87
CA SER A 155 8.71 -23.80 -2.03
C SER A 155 8.46 -24.46 -0.68
N PRO A 156 8.62 -23.75 0.45
CA PRO A 156 8.35 -24.32 1.76
C PRO A 156 6.85 -24.52 1.96
N LYS A 157 6.49 -25.38 2.90
CA LYS A 157 5.11 -25.51 3.37
C LYS A 157 4.78 -24.42 4.38
N VAL A 158 3.49 -24.10 4.49
CA VAL A 158 3.04 -23.11 5.46
C VAL A 158 3.28 -23.63 6.87
N ARG A 159 3.81 -22.78 7.73
CA ARG A 159 3.89 -23.04 9.17
C ARG A 159 2.66 -22.48 9.87
N MET A 160 2.08 -23.26 10.77
CA MET A 160 0.96 -22.85 11.61
C MET A 160 1.24 -23.29 13.04
N PHE A 161 0.95 -22.41 14.00
CA PHE A 161 1.11 -22.68 15.43
C PHE A 161 2.49 -23.27 15.77
N ASN A 162 3.55 -22.69 15.21
CA ASN A 162 4.95 -23.13 15.34
C ASN A 162 5.32 -24.47 14.69
N HIS A 163 4.40 -25.16 14.00
CA HIS A 163 4.65 -26.42 13.29
C HIS A 163 4.61 -26.26 11.77
N GLU A 164 5.31 -27.14 11.04
CA GLU A 164 5.17 -27.25 9.59
C GLU A 164 3.93 -28.06 9.24
N THR A 165 3.14 -27.57 8.26
CA THR A 165 1.93 -28.24 7.77
C THR A 165 2.17 -28.85 6.37
N GLU A 166 1.16 -29.51 5.80
CA GLU A 166 1.20 -29.95 4.41
C GLU A 166 0.70 -28.88 3.41
N PHE A 167 0.20 -27.75 3.92
CA PHE A 167 -0.41 -26.72 3.09
C PHE A 167 0.62 -25.94 2.28
N ASN A 168 0.25 -25.65 1.03
CA ASN A 168 0.94 -24.65 0.22
C ASN A 168 0.35 -23.26 0.52
N PHE A 169 1.06 -22.18 0.19
CA PHE A 169 0.59 -20.80 0.44
C PHE A 169 -0.68 -20.42 -0.34
N THR A 170 -1.03 -21.16 -1.39
CA THR A 170 -2.26 -20.97 -2.18
C THR A 170 -3.39 -21.92 -1.77
N ASP A 171 -3.22 -22.69 -0.68
CA ASP A 171 -4.24 -23.60 -0.20
C ASP A 171 -5.48 -22.82 0.28
N LYS A 172 -6.68 -23.35 -0.03
CA LYS A 172 -7.95 -22.68 0.31
C LYS A 172 -8.11 -22.49 1.82
N SER A 173 -7.58 -23.40 2.63
CA SER A 173 -7.63 -23.27 4.09
C SER A 173 -6.78 -22.08 4.55
N ILE A 174 -5.62 -21.86 3.93
CA ILE A 174 -4.75 -20.73 4.24
C ILE A 174 -5.37 -19.41 3.78
N VAL A 175 -5.98 -19.40 2.59
CA VAL A 175 -6.70 -18.24 2.08
C VAL A 175 -7.86 -17.87 3.01
N ARG A 176 -8.72 -18.84 3.38
CA ARG A 176 -9.84 -18.61 4.31
C ARG A 176 -9.37 -18.11 5.68
N PHE A 177 -8.31 -18.71 6.24
CA PHE A 177 -7.73 -18.27 7.51
C PHE A 177 -7.26 -16.81 7.45
N ASN A 178 -6.55 -16.42 6.40
CA ASN A 178 -6.11 -15.04 6.19
C ASN A 178 -7.30 -14.08 6.02
N GLU A 179 -8.35 -14.46 5.29
CA GLU A 179 -9.55 -13.65 5.09
C GLU A 179 -10.30 -13.39 6.41
N ILE A 180 -10.42 -14.41 7.27
CA ILE A 180 -11.05 -14.24 8.59
C ILE A 180 -10.22 -13.27 9.43
N LEU A 181 -8.92 -13.51 9.56
CA LEU A 181 -8.05 -12.69 10.41
C LEU A 181 -7.81 -11.27 9.87
N PHE A 182 -7.94 -11.06 8.56
CA PHE A 182 -7.85 -9.73 7.96
C PHE A 182 -8.91 -8.77 8.52
N ASN A 183 -10.07 -9.30 8.91
CA ASN A 183 -11.15 -8.51 9.50
C ASN A 183 -11.01 -8.33 11.02
N CYS A 184 -9.99 -8.92 11.65
CA CYS A 184 -9.73 -8.75 13.08
C CYS A 184 -9.33 -7.29 13.37
N PRO A 185 -10.07 -6.56 14.23
CA PRO A 185 -9.79 -5.15 14.49
C PRO A 185 -8.44 -4.99 15.21
N GLN A 186 -7.67 -3.96 14.85
CA GLN A 186 -6.35 -3.72 15.42
C GLN A 186 -6.36 -2.49 16.34
N SER A 187 -5.72 -2.60 17.50
CA SER A 187 -5.40 -1.44 18.32
C SER A 187 -4.35 -0.61 17.60
N TYR A 188 -4.49 0.72 17.64
CA TYR A 188 -3.52 1.63 17.05
C TYR A 188 -3.33 2.88 17.90
N LYS A 189 -2.16 3.47 17.75
CA LYS A 189 -1.74 4.67 18.47
C LYS A 189 -1.43 5.76 17.45
N TYR A 190 -1.98 6.94 17.67
CA TYR A 190 -1.67 8.11 16.86
C TYR A 190 -1.50 9.34 17.73
N SER A 191 -0.95 10.41 17.16
CA SER A 191 -0.84 11.71 17.82
C SER A 191 -1.70 12.70 17.07
N ASP A 192 -2.42 13.52 17.81
CA ASP A 192 -3.31 14.54 17.27
C ASP A 192 -3.08 15.87 17.98
N PHE A 193 -3.28 16.96 17.25
CA PHE A 193 -3.22 18.29 17.86
C PHE A 193 -4.60 18.63 18.44
N ILE A 194 -4.67 18.72 19.76
CA ILE A 194 -5.90 19.07 20.46
C ILE A 194 -5.89 20.58 20.68
N ASP A 195 -6.78 21.26 19.94
CA ASP A 195 -7.03 22.68 20.10
C ASP A 195 -7.50 22.98 21.53
N LYS A 196 -7.03 24.09 22.09
CA LYS A 196 -7.35 24.53 23.45
C LYS A 196 -8.85 24.57 23.75
N SER A 197 -9.68 24.90 22.76
CA SER A 197 -11.14 24.92 22.92
C SER A 197 -11.76 23.54 23.19
N LYS A 198 -11.03 22.46 22.88
CA LYS A 198 -11.44 21.06 23.09
C LYS A 198 -10.74 20.40 24.28
N MET A 199 -9.80 21.11 24.93
CA MET A 199 -9.07 20.61 26.10
C MET A 199 -9.96 20.64 27.34
N SER A 200 -9.83 19.63 28.20
CA SER A 200 -10.38 19.66 29.56
C SER A 200 -9.62 20.64 30.44
N GLU A 201 -10.22 21.05 31.56
CA GLU A 201 -9.55 21.94 32.53
C GLU A 201 -8.25 21.32 33.06
N GLU A 202 -8.23 19.99 33.27
CA GLU A 202 -7.05 19.23 33.70
C GLU A 202 -5.95 19.27 32.63
N GLU A 203 -6.30 19.05 31.36
CA GLU A 203 -5.35 19.14 30.24
C GLU A 203 -4.74 20.54 30.11
N ILE A 204 -5.53 21.60 30.35
CA ILE A 204 -5.04 22.98 30.32
C ILE A 204 -4.06 23.24 31.47
N MET A 205 -4.32 22.68 32.64
CA MET A 205 -3.42 22.81 33.80
C MET A 205 -2.11 22.04 33.61
N GLU A 206 -2.15 20.86 32.99
CA GLU A 206 -0.96 20.05 32.72
C GLU A 206 -0.12 20.59 31.55
N HIS A 207 -0.76 21.31 30.61
CA HIS A 207 -0.13 21.87 29.42
C HIS A 207 -0.27 23.40 29.37
N PRO A 208 0.38 24.16 30.27
CA PRO A 208 0.28 25.62 30.29
C PRO A 208 0.80 26.28 29.01
N GLU A 209 1.64 25.60 28.22
CA GLU A 209 2.05 26.03 26.88
C GLU A 209 0.88 26.16 25.89
N CYS A 210 -0.28 25.55 26.15
CA CYS A 210 -1.45 25.71 25.29
C CYS A 210 -1.96 27.15 25.25
N GLU A 211 -1.65 27.98 26.27
CA GLU A 211 -2.00 29.40 26.30
C GLU A 211 -1.31 30.20 25.19
N THR A 212 -0.10 29.80 24.80
CA THR A 212 0.68 30.47 23.75
C THR A 212 0.57 29.78 22.40
N ILE A 213 0.50 28.44 22.39
CA ILE A 213 0.48 27.61 21.18
C ILE A 213 -0.94 27.41 20.64
N GLY A 214 -1.97 27.62 21.47
CA GLY A 214 -3.38 27.42 21.11
C GLY A 214 -3.87 25.97 21.25
N GLY A 215 -3.06 25.08 21.82
CA GLY A 215 -3.38 23.66 22.01
C GLY A 215 -2.13 22.86 22.35
N TYR A 216 -2.22 21.53 22.29
CA TYR A 216 -1.09 20.62 22.54
C TYR A 216 -1.20 19.35 21.69
N ILE A 217 -0.07 18.64 21.50
CA ILE A 217 -0.07 17.34 20.83
C ILE A 217 -0.39 16.25 21.85
N LYS A 218 -1.54 15.61 21.69
CA LYS A 218 -1.97 14.48 22.51
C LYS A 218 -1.72 13.17 21.79
N THR A 219 -1.17 12.22 22.52
CA THR A 219 -1.13 10.82 22.08
C THR A 219 -2.45 10.13 22.41
N ILE A 220 -3.12 9.60 21.40
CA ILE A 220 -4.37 8.86 21.52
C ILE A 220 -4.11 7.38 21.24
N ILE A 221 -4.65 6.52 22.10
CA ILE A 221 -4.59 5.07 21.95
C ILE A 221 -6.02 4.59 21.72
N VAL A 222 -6.23 3.93 20.58
CA VAL A 222 -7.49 3.27 20.26
C VAL A 222 -7.30 1.78 20.48
N GLU A 223 -7.98 1.25 21.49
CA GLU A 223 -7.96 -0.17 21.79
C GLU A 223 -9.09 -0.89 21.06
N ALA A 224 -8.74 -1.93 20.31
CA ALA A 224 -9.70 -2.78 19.63
C ALA A 224 -10.23 -3.87 20.57
N ASP A 225 -11.55 -4.02 20.65
CA ASP A 225 -12.18 -5.14 21.34
C ASP A 225 -12.24 -6.37 20.43
N LYS A 226 -11.10 -7.08 20.35
CA LYS A 226 -10.96 -8.27 19.53
C LYS A 226 -11.82 -9.44 20.01
N GLN A 227 -12.06 -9.53 21.32
CA GLN A 227 -12.90 -10.60 21.87
C GLN A 227 -14.35 -10.41 21.44
N LYS A 228 -14.87 -9.18 21.51
CA LYS A 228 -16.21 -8.87 21.01
C LYS A 228 -16.35 -9.18 19.51
N TRP A 229 -15.38 -8.79 18.70
CA TRP A 229 -15.35 -9.14 17.27
C TRP A 229 -15.42 -10.66 17.06
N TRP A 230 -14.61 -11.42 17.80
CA TRP A 230 -14.66 -12.87 17.73
C TRP A 230 -16.04 -13.42 18.12
N ASP A 231 -16.60 -12.96 19.23
CA ASP A 231 -17.83 -13.50 19.77
C ASP A 231 -19.05 -13.16 18.89
N GLU A 232 -19.13 -11.92 18.38
CA GLU A 232 -20.31 -11.38 17.69
C GLU A 232 -20.20 -11.42 16.15
N ASP A 233 -19.02 -11.16 15.57
CA ASP A 233 -18.87 -10.96 14.12
C ASP A 233 -18.32 -12.18 13.38
N VAL A 234 -17.56 -13.05 14.05
CA VAL A 234 -17.03 -14.28 13.45
C VAL A 234 -18.09 -15.38 13.51
N SER A 235 -18.39 -15.99 12.36
CA SER A 235 -19.39 -17.06 12.27
C SER A 235 -18.96 -18.31 13.04
N ASP A 236 -19.92 -19.07 13.57
CA ASP A 236 -19.63 -20.32 14.27
C ASP A 236 -18.88 -21.32 13.37
N ASP A 237 -19.24 -21.37 12.09
CA ASP A 237 -18.56 -22.15 11.05
C ASP A 237 -17.08 -21.77 10.90
N ASP A 238 -16.75 -20.47 10.95
CA ASP A 238 -15.38 -19.99 10.88
C ASP A 238 -14.60 -20.25 12.18
N LYS A 239 -15.27 -20.14 13.34
CA LYS A 239 -14.70 -20.50 14.64
C LYS A 239 -14.34 -21.98 14.69
N GLU A 240 -15.25 -22.85 14.26
CA GLU A 240 -15.02 -24.29 14.16
C GLU A 240 -13.92 -24.61 13.13
N PHE A 241 -13.94 -23.95 11.96
CA PHE A 241 -12.90 -24.09 10.96
C PHE A 241 -11.52 -23.75 11.54
N ILE A 242 -11.36 -22.62 12.22
CA ILE A 242 -10.07 -22.23 12.81
C ILE A 242 -9.60 -23.27 13.83
N LYS A 243 -10.48 -23.73 14.70
CA LYS A 243 -10.18 -24.77 15.70
C LYS A 243 -9.85 -26.13 15.08
N SER A 244 -10.31 -26.39 13.86
CA SER A 244 -10.06 -27.63 13.11
C SER A 244 -8.72 -27.65 12.38
N LEU A 245 -8.01 -26.51 12.31
CA LEU A 245 -6.74 -26.42 11.58
C LEU A 245 -5.65 -27.30 12.23
N PRO A 246 -4.71 -27.84 11.42
CA PRO A 246 -3.58 -28.59 11.94
C PRO A 246 -2.81 -27.82 13.00
N TYR A 247 -2.50 -28.50 14.10
CA TYR A 247 -1.74 -27.97 15.23
C TYR A 247 -2.37 -26.76 15.93
N PHE A 248 -3.67 -26.52 15.76
CA PHE A 248 -4.35 -25.44 16.46
C PHE A 248 -4.05 -25.47 17.97
N ASP A 249 -3.60 -24.33 18.48
CA ASP A 249 -3.25 -24.13 19.87
C ASP A 249 -3.90 -22.81 20.33
N ALA A 250 -4.77 -22.91 21.34
CA ALA A 250 -5.57 -21.80 21.83
C ALA A 250 -4.72 -20.71 22.50
N ASP A 251 -3.61 -21.09 23.14
CA ASP A 251 -2.73 -20.14 23.82
C ASP A 251 -1.89 -19.37 22.79
N ILE A 252 -1.35 -20.06 21.78
CA ILE A 252 -0.65 -19.41 20.66
C ILE A 252 -1.61 -18.52 19.87
N PHE A 253 -2.84 -18.99 19.63
CA PHE A 253 -3.85 -18.18 18.95
C PHE A 253 -4.15 -16.90 19.72
N TYR A 254 -4.31 -16.98 21.05
CA TYR A 254 -4.47 -15.80 21.88
C TYR A 254 -3.24 -14.88 21.84
N GLU A 255 -2.03 -15.43 21.93
CA GLU A 255 -0.80 -14.63 21.89
C GLU A 255 -0.68 -13.84 20.58
N CYS A 256 -1.01 -14.47 19.45
CA CYS A 256 -0.87 -13.87 18.13
C CYS A 256 -2.04 -12.95 17.75
N VAL A 257 -3.27 -13.36 18.07
CA VAL A 257 -4.49 -12.67 17.61
C VAL A 257 -5.09 -11.80 18.71
N GLY A 258 -4.99 -12.20 19.98
CA GLY A 258 -5.59 -11.50 21.12
C GLY A 258 -7.00 -11.96 21.49
N VAL A 259 -7.37 -13.18 21.08
CA VAL A 259 -8.73 -13.74 21.25
C VAL A 259 -8.68 -15.05 22.02
N ARG A 260 -9.56 -15.21 23.01
CA ARG A 260 -9.77 -16.45 23.76
C ARG A 260 -10.84 -17.29 23.08
N VAL A 261 -10.57 -18.59 22.96
CA VAL A 261 -11.28 -19.55 22.10
C VAL A 261 -11.62 -20.83 22.83
#